data_AF-A0AA38GAS9-F1
#
_entry.id   AF-A0AA38GAS9-F1
#
_cell.length_a   1.000
_cell.length_b   1.000
_cell.length_c   1.000
_cell.angle_alpha   90.00
_cell.angle_beta   90.00
_cell.angle_gamma   90.00
#
_symmetry.space_group_name_H-M   'P 1'
#
loop_
_entity.id
_entity.type
_entity.pdbx_description
1 polymer ?
#
loop_
_entity_poly.entity_id
_entity_poly.type
_entity_poly.pdbx_seq_one_letter_code
_entity_poly.pdbx_strand_id
1 'polypeptide(L)'
;HFLKGPNFMPWFERRRSVADQEQQRIWRQARAKANVRQFLSKVSEVEVVDSFNAVERHLLAEIQLQRTVSGTAESSAICQKLKDDLRTIFNALPNDMQQLLLFNPQRAALLQGFLELTKLPGRPSVQIGRVSEPVSRN
;
A
#
# COMPACT_ATOMS: atom_id res chain seq x y z
N HIS A 1 32.46 -23.78 26.00
CA HIS A 1 32.06 -22.47 25.45
C HIS A 1 31.45 -22.66 24.06
N PHE A 2 30.12 -22.85 23.96
CA PHE A 2 29.43 -23.07 22.66
C PHE A 2 29.02 -21.76 21.97
N LEU A 3 28.67 -20.73 22.77
CA LEU A 3 28.16 -19.43 22.32
C LEU A 3 29.19 -18.52 21.64
N LYS A 4 30.47 -18.88 21.63
CA LYS A 4 31.58 -18.10 21.03
C LYS A 4 32.35 -18.87 19.95
N GLY A 5 31.82 -20.01 19.51
CA GLY A 5 32.44 -20.78 18.44
C GLY A 5 32.31 -20.05 17.10
N PRO A 6 33.34 -20.06 16.23
CA PRO A 6 33.31 -19.37 14.92
C PRO A 6 32.16 -19.82 14.01
N ASN A 7 31.58 -21.00 14.25
CA ASN A 7 30.44 -21.54 13.50
C ASN A 7 29.07 -21.22 14.12
N PHE A 8 29.01 -20.72 15.37
CA PHE A 8 27.75 -20.48 16.07
C PHE A 8 27.00 -19.28 15.49
N MET A 9 27.69 -18.15 15.25
CA MET A 9 27.08 -16.94 14.70
C MET A 9 26.48 -17.19 13.31
N PRO A 10 27.20 -17.76 12.31
CA PRO A 10 26.61 -18.04 11.00
C PRO A 10 25.45 -19.06 11.05
N TRP A 11 25.54 -20.08 11.92
CA TRP A 11 24.47 -21.06 12.12
C TRP A 11 23.23 -20.41 12.74
N PHE A 12 23.42 -19.57 13.75
CA PHE A 12 22.35 -18.85 14.43
C PHE A 12 21.67 -17.85 13.50
N GLU A 13 22.46 -17.07 12.75
CA GLU A 13 21.97 -16.14 11.73
C GLU A 13 21.18 -16.85 10.64
N ARG A 14 21.67 -17.99 10.14
CA ARG A 14 20.93 -18.79 9.16
C ARG A 14 19.60 -19.28 9.73
N ARG A 15 19.61 -19.79 10.96
CA ARG A 15 18.39 -20.31 11.61
C ARG A 15 17.39 -19.19 11.91
N ARG A 16 17.87 -18.02 12.30
CA ARG A 16 17.08 -16.79 12.48
C ARG A 16 16.49 -16.32 11.15
N SER A 17 17.30 -16.25 10.10
CA SER A 17 16.85 -15.85 8.76
C SER A 17 15.74 -16.77 8.22
N VAL A 18 15.87 -18.10 8.42
CA VAL A 18 14.83 -19.07 8.05
C VAL A 18 13.55 -18.85 8.87
N ALA A 19 13.67 -18.61 10.18
CA ALA A 19 12.52 -18.32 11.02
C ALA A 19 11.81 -17.02 10.60
N ASP A 20 12.57 -15.95 10.31
CA ASP A 20 12.05 -14.66 9.85
C ASP A 20 11.32 -14.82 8.50
N GLN A 21 11.88 -15.60 7.57
CA GLN A 21 11.23 -15.90 6.28
C GLN A 21 9.91 -16.66 6.47
N GLU A 22 9.90 -17.66 7.37
CA GLU A 22 8.69 -18.44 7.63
C GLU A 22 7.62 -17.61 8.34
N GLN A 23 7.99 -16.75 9.29
CA GLN A 23 7.08 -15.77 9.88
C GLN A 23 6.51 -14.87 8.78
N GLN A 24 7.35 -14.28 7.93
CA GLN A 24 6.88 -13.45 6.82
C GLN A 24 5.93 -14.21 5.89
N ARG A 25 6.19 -15.48 5.60
CA ARG A 25 5.31 -16.33 4.78
C ARG A 25 3.95 -16.53 5.44
N ILE A 26 3.92 -16.87 6.71
CA ILE A 26 2.68 -17.07 7.49
C ILE A 26 1.91 -15.76 7.59
N TRP A 27 2.59 -14.64 7.86
CA TRP A 27 1.98 -13.31 7.90
C TRP A 27 1.33 -12.94 6.57
N ARG A 28 2.02 -13.18 5.45
CA ARG A 28 1.47 -12.96 4.10
C ARG A 28 0.22 -13.80 3.85
N GLN A 29 0.25 -15.09 4.23
CA GLN A 29 -0.88 -15.99 4.06
C GLN A 29 -2.08 -15.60 4.94
N ALA A 30 -1.84 -15.27 6.21
CA ALA A 30 -2.89 -14.81 7.13
C ALA A 30 -3.50 -13.50 6.64
N ARG A 31 -2.67 -12.57 6.17
CA ARG A 31 -3.12 -11.27 5.65
C ARG A 31 -3.95 -11.38 4.38
N ALA A 32 -3.58 -12.27 3.45
CA ALA A 32 -4.37 -12.54 2.25
C ALA A 32 -5.78 -13.04 2.59
N LYS A 33 -5.93 -13.78 3.69
CA LYS A 33 -7.22 -14.31 4.17
C LYS A 33 -8.00 -13.36 5.07
N ALA A 34 -7.34 -12.33 5.63
CA ALA A 34 -7.95 -11.43 6.59
C ALA A 34 -8.94 -10.46 5.92
N ASN A 35 -10.17 -10.43 6.42
CA ASN A 35 -11.21 -9.49 5.99
C ASN A 35 -11.17 -8.22 6.85
N VAL A 36 -10.65 -7.14 6.29
CA VAL A 36 -10.47 -5.87 7.00
C VAL A 36 -11.80 -5.24 7.42
N ARG A 37 -12.90 -5.44 6.66
CA ARG A 37 -14.21 -4.87 7.01
C ARG A 37 -14.75 -5.38 8.34
N GLN A 38 -14.54 -6.66 8.65
CA GLN A 38 -14.99 -7.27 9.91
C GLN A 38 -14.20 -6.78 11.12
N PHE A 39 -12.96 -6.35 10.91
CA PHE A 39 -12.11 -5.77 11.95
C PHE A 39 -12.49 -4.32 12.20
N LEU A 40 -12.71 -3.54 11.14
CA LEU A 40 -13.03 -2.12 11.22
C LEU A 40 -14.31 -1.81 12.00
N SER A 41 -15.28 -2.71 12.04
CA SER A 41 -16.52 -2.51 12.81
C SER A 41 -16.33 -2.60 14.33
N LYS A 42 -15.17 -3.07 14.81
CA LYS A 42 -14.90 -3.31 16.24
C LYS A 42 -13.87 -2.36 16.84
N VAL A 43 -13.21 -1.56 16.02
CA VAL A 43 -12.08 -0.72 16.44
C VAL A 43 -12.46 0.77 16.40
N SER A 44 -11.84 1.53 17.28
CA SER A 44 -12.04 2.98 17.37
C SER A 44 -11.42 3.71 16.18
N GLU A 45 -11.87 4.94 15.91
CA GLU A 45 -11.39 5.77 14.80
C GLU A 45 -9.87 5.92 14.79
N VAL A 46 -9.25 6.11 15.97
CA VAL A 46 -7.79 6.20 16.11
C VAL A 46 -7.11 4.92 15.63
N GLU A 47 -7.64 3.76 16.01
CA GLU A 47 -7.13 2.45 15.58
C GLU A 47 -7.37 2.19 14.09
N VAL A 48 -8.42 2.77 13.49
CA VAL A 48 -8.65 2.75 12.04
C VAL A 48 -7.55 3.54 11.32
N VAL A 49 -7.19 4.72 11.82
CA VAL A 49 -6.10 5.54 11.27
C VAL A 49 -4.74 4.84 11.43
N ASP A 50 -4.48 4.22 12.57
CA ASP A 50 -3.27 3.42 12.78
C ASP A 50 -3.20 2.22 11.84
N SER A 51 -4.34 1.57 11.61
CA SER A 51 -4.48 0.48 10.64
C SER A 51 -4.18 0.96 9.22
N PHE A 52 -4.68 2.13 8.83
CA PHE A 52 -4.35 2.77 7.55
C PHE A 52 -2.85 2.98 7.41
N ASN A 53 -2.21 3.60 8.40
CA ASN A 53 -0.77 3.86 8.41
C ASN A 53 0.07 2.58 8.36
N ALA A 54 -0.40 1.51 9.01
CA ALA A 54 0.26 0.21 8.96
C ALA A 54 0.16 -0.42 7.56
N VAL A 55 -1.02 -0.41 6.95
CA VAL A 55 -1.25 -0.96 5.60
C VAL A 55 -0.45 -0.18 4.55
N GLU A 56 -0.41 1.14 4.66
CA GLU A 56 0.39 2.03 3.80
C GLU A 56 1.87 1.66 3.85
N ARG A 57 2.45 1.52 5.06
CA ARG A 57 3.85 1.12 5.24
C ARG A 57 4.14 -0.26 4.64
N HIS A 58 3.25 -1.23 4.82
CA HIS A 58 3.40 -2.56 4.24
C HIS A 58 3.33 -2.54 2.71
N LEU A 59 2.43 -1.73 2.13
CA LEU A 59 2.32 -1.58 0.68
C LEU A 59 3.60 -0.97 0.08
N LEU A 60 4.15 0.07 0.72
CA LEU A 60 5.41 0.68 0.27
C LEU A 60 6.58 -0.30 0.36
N ALA A 61 6.65 -1.10 1.42
CA ALA A 61 7.67 -2.13 1.57
C ALA A 61 7.56 -3.21 0.47
N GLU A 62 6.34 -3.63 0.13
CA GLU A 62 6.09 -4.63 -0.92
C GLU A 62 6.41 -4.07 -2.32
N ILE A 63 6.04 -2.82 -2.61
CA ILE A 63 6.41 -2.13 -3.86
C ILE A 63 7.94 -2.00 -3.99
N GLN A 64 8.63 -1.69 -2.90
CA GLN A 64 10.09 -1.60 -2.90
C GLN A 64 10.71 -2.98 -3.13
N LEU A 65 10.18 -4.03 -2.49
CA LEU A 65 10.63 -5.41 -2.66
C LEU A 65 10.51 -5.85 -4.12
N GLN A 66 9.39 -5.56 -4.79
CA GLN A 66 9.18 -5.85 -6.23
C GLN A 66 10.21 -5.20 -7.15
N ARG A 67 10.72 -4.02 -6.77
CA ARG A 67 11.74 -3.30 -7.54
C ARG A 67 13.13 -3.88 -7.36
N THR A 68 13.43 -4.43 -6.18
CA THR A 68 14.78 -4.91 -5.82
C THR A 68 14.99 -6.41 -6.04
N VAL A 69 13.94 -7.21 -5.85
CA VAL A 69 13.97 -8.67 -5.99
C VAL A 69 12.95 -9.00 -7.06
N SER A 70 13.38 -9.70 -8.11
CA SER A 70 12.56 -10.12 -9.26
C SER A 70 11.14 -10.46 -8.80
N GLY A 71 10.20 -9.57 -9.10
CA GLY A 71 8.87 -9.53 -8.49
C GLY A 71 8.18 -10.88 -8.60
N THR A 72 7.98 -11.54 -7.46
CA THR A 72 7.24 -12.80 -7.43
C THR A 72 5.76 -12.52 -7.65
N ALA A 73 5.05 -13.43 -8.33
CA ALA A 73 3.61 -13.30 -8.56
C ALA A 73 2.83 -13.11 -7.25
N GLU A 74 3.32 -13.69 -6.15
CA GLU A 74 2.77 -13.52 -4.80
C GLU A 74 2.87 -12.07 -4.29
N SER A 75 4.00 -11.41 -4.55
CA SER A 75 4.19 -10.00 -4.16
C SER A 75 3.18 -9.09 -4.86
N SER A 76 2.90 -9.32 -6.14
CA SER A 76 1.90 -8.58 -6.90
C SER A 76 0.49 -8.77 -6.33
N ALA A 77 0.10 -10.01 -6.03
CA ALA A 77 -1.19 -10.33 -5.42
C ALA A 77 -1.37 -9.69 -4.04
N ILE A 78 -0.32 -9.68 -3.22
CA ILE A 78 -0.34 -9.05 -1.89
C ILE A 78 -0.42 -7.53 -2.01
N CYS A 79 0.35 -6.93 -2.91
CA CYS A 79 0.22 -5.50 -3.25
C CYS A 79 -1.23 -5.17 -3.60
N GLN A 80 -1.88 -5.93 -4.48
CA GLN A 80 -3.27 -5.67 -4.86
C GLN A 80 -4.22 -5.78 -3.64
N LYS A 81 -4.05 -6.81 -2.82
CA LYS A 81 -4.84 -6.97 -1.59
C LYS A 81 -4.67 -5.80 -0.63
N LEU A 82 -3.44 -5.34 -0.42
CA LEU A 82 -3.13 -4.20 0.47
C LEU A 82 -3.75 -2.90 -0.07
N LYS A 83 -3.82 -2.72 -1.39
CA LYS A 83 -4.53 -1.58 -2.00
C LYS A 83 -6.04 -1.66 -1.74
N ASP A 84 -6.63 -2.83 -1.91
CA ASP A 84 -8.07 -3.04 -1.67
C ASP A 84 -8.45 -2.85 -0.19
N ASP A 85 -7.59 -3.32 0.71
CA ASP A 85 -7.69 -3.07 2.16
C ASP A 85 -7.63 -1.58 2.47
N LEU A 86 -6.64 -0.87 1.91
CA LEU A 86 -6.43 0.54 2.16
C LEU A 86 -7.62 1.37 1.67
N ARG A 87 -8.19 1.04 0.51
CA ARG A 87 -9.45 1.64 0.02
C ARG A 87 -10.62 1.35 0.96
N THR A 88 -10.70 0.13 1.48
CA THR A 88 -11.75 -0.27 2.42
C THR A 88 -11.64 0.51 3.74
N ILE A 89 -10.43 0.69 4.26
CA ILE A 89 -10.16 1.47 5.48
C ILE A 89 -10.49 2.94 5.25
N PHE A 90 -10.04 3.50 4.12
CA PHE A 90 -10.32 4.88 3.76
C PHE A 90 -11.83 5.17 3.74
N ASN A 91 -12.61 4.30 3.11
CA ASN A 91 -14.07 4.44 3.04
C ASN A 91 -14.78 4.24 4.39
N ALA A 92 -14.13 3.60 5.37
CA ALA A 92 -14.68 3.42 6.72
C ALA A 92 -14.40 4.63 7.63
N LEU A 93 -13.45 5.49 7.28
CA LEU A 93 -13.15 6.71 8.03
C LEU A 93 -14.23 7.78 7.81
N PRO A 94 -14.49 8.65 8.80
CA PRO A 94 -15.33 9.83 8.63
C PRO A 94 -14.78 10.77 7.54
N ASN A 95 -15.67 11.56 6.93
CA ASN A 95 -15.31 12.46 5.84
C ASN A 95 -14.18 13.42 6.22
N ASP A 96 -14.18 13.96 7.43
CA ASP A 96 -13.14 14.90 7.88
C ASP A 96 -11.75 14.25 7.92
N MET A 97 -11.67 12.98 8.33
CA MET A 97 -10.43 12.20 8.31
C MET A 97 -10.02 11.79 6.91
N GLN A 98 -10.98 11.46 6.04
CA GLN A 98 -10.70 11.24 4.63
C GLN A 98 -10.08 12.48 3.98
N GLN A 99 -10.64 13.67 4.24
CA GLN A 99 -10.08 14.93 3.73
C GLN A 99 -8.69 15.18 4.30
N LEU A 100 -8.47 15.00 5.60
CA LEU A 100 -7.16 15.13 6.25
C LEU A 100 -6.09 14.25 5.57
N LEU A 101 -6.43 13.01 5.25
CA LEU A 101 -5.52 12.09 4.56
C LEU A 101 -5.23 12.54 3.11
N LEU A 102 -6.20 13.14 2.43
CA LEU A 102 -6.07 13.67 1.06
C LEU A 102 -5.29 14.99 0.99
N PHE A 103 -5.18 15.76 2.07
CA PHE A 103 -4.31 16.94 2.11
C PHE A 103 -2.83 16.59 1.94
N ASN A 104 -2.45 15.34 2.20
CA ASN A 104 -1.12 14.85 1.87
C ASN A 104 -1.08 14.44 0.38
N PRO A 105 -0.31 15.14 -0.48
CA PRO A 105 -0.32 14.89 -1.92
C PRO A 105 0.24 13.50 -2.29
N GLN A 106 1.12 12.92 -1.47
CA GLN A 106 1.64 11.57 -1.68
C GLN A 106 0.57 10.51 -1.39
N ARG A 107 -0.20 10.72 -0.31
CA ARG A 107 -1.33 9.85 0.04
C ARG A 107 -2.46 9.99 -0.95
N ALA A 108 -2.77 11.22 -1.38
CA ALA A 108 -3.73 11.47 -2.43
C ALA A 108 -3.32 10.78 -3.74
N ALA A 109 -2.06 10.88 -4.17
CA ALA A 109 -1.58 10.20 -5.37
C ALA A 109 -1.65 8.67 -5.25
N LEU A 110 -1.30 8.13 -4.07
CA LEU A 110 -1.43 6.71 -3.77
C LEU A 110 -2.91 6.27 -3.89
N LEU A 111 -3.81 7.03 -3.26
CA LEU A 111 -5.27 6.83 -3.29
C LEU A 111 -5.90 7.04 -4.67
N GLN A 112 -5.39 7.98 -5.46
CA GLN A 112 -5.89 8.35 -6.78
C GLN A 112 -5.45 7.36 -7.85
N GLY A 113 -4.23 6.81 -7.73
CA GLY A 113 -3.81 5.62 -8.46
C GLY A 113 -4.71 4.40 -8.19
N PHE A 114 -5.44 4.36 -7.07
CA PHE A 114 -6.46 3.33 -6.80
C PHE A 114 -7.84 3.65 -7.39
N LEU A 115 -8.17 4.93 -7.59
CA LEU A 115 -9.45 5.37 -8.17
C LEU A 115 -9.48 5.22 -9.70
N GLU A 116 -8.34 5.41 -10.38
CA GLU A 116 -8.23 5.22 -11.83
C GLU A 116 -8.49 3.77 -12.28
N LEU A 117 -8.33 2.77 -11.40
CA LEU A 117 -8.62 1.37 -11.73
C LEU A 117 -10.13 1.04 -11.82
N THR A 118 -11.01 1.96 -11.40
CA THR A 118 -12.48 1.79 -11.52
C THR A 118 -13.12 2.69 -12.58
N LYS A 119 -12.32 3.42 -13.37
CA LYS A 119 -12.82 4.38 -14.37
C LYS A 119 -12.11 4.25 -15.72
N LEU A 120 -12.29 3.11 -16.40
CA LEU A 120 -12.33 3.07 -17.87
C LEU A 120 -13.46 2.10 -18.27
N PRO A 121 -14.43 2.54 -19.08
CA PRO A 121 -14.17 2.91 -20.46
C PRO A 121 -14.66 4.32 -20.84
N GLY A 122 -13.97 4.94 -21.80
CA GLY A 122 -14.47 6.13 -22.50
C GLY A 122 -13.77 7.44 -22.14
N ARG A 123 -12.59 7.67 -22.71
CA ARG A 123 -12.12 9.04 -22.98
C ARG A 123 -13.03 9.66 -24.07
N PRO A 124 -13.25 10.98 -24.02
CA PRO A 124 -12.40 11.82 -24.86
C PRO A 124 -11.63 12.84 -24.02
N SER A 125 -10.34 12.92 -24.33
CA SER A 125 -9.45 13.96 -23.84
C SER A 125 -9.88 15.29 -24.43
N VAL A 126 -10.64 16.09 -23.69
CA VAL A 126 -10.92 17.48 -24.06
C VAL A 126 -9.70 18.31 -23.68
N GLN A 127 -8.90 18.69 -24.68
CA GLN A 127 -7.89 19.73 -24.50
C GLN A 127 -8.62 21.06 -24.34
N ILE A 128 -8.51 21.62 -23.14
CA ILE A 128 -9.06 22.93 -22.77
C ILE A 128 -8.31 24.03 -23.51
N GLY A 129 -9.08 25.00 -23.98
CA GLY A 129 -8.68 26.05 -24.90
C GLY A 129 -7.47 26.85 -24.45
N ARG A 130 -6.56 27.05 -25.40
CA ARG A 130 -5.58 28.13 -25.34
C ARG A 130 -6.25 29.40 -25.86
N VAL A 131 -6.79 30.19 -24.95
CA VAL A 131 -7.08 31.60 -25.22
C VAL A 131 -5.74 32.33 -25.29
N SER A 132 -5.44 32.92 -26.44
CA SER A 132 -4.54 34.07 -26.53
C SER A 132 -5.06 34.97 -27.65
N GLU A 133 -5.12 36.24 -27.29
CA GLU A 133 -5.84 37.38 -27.85
C GLU A 133 -5.52 37.78 -29.30
N PRO A 134 -6.37 38.64 -29.90
CA PRO A 134 -6.31 38.98 -31.31
C PRO A 134 -5.24 40.04 -31.59
N VAL A 135 -4.49 39.88 -32.68
CA VAL A 135 -3.75 41.00 -33.28
C VAL A 135 -4.43 41.40 -34.58
N SER A 136 -4.95 42.63 -34.59
CA SER A 136 -5.61 43.26 -35.73
C SER A 136 -4.63 43.55 -36.87
N ARG A 137 -5.14 43.44 -38.09
CA ARG A 137 -4.54 43.92 -39.33
C ARG A 137 -4.35 45.44 -39.31
N ASN A 138 -3.24 45.91 -39.89
CA ASN A 138 -3.22 46.82 -41.03
C ASN A 138 -1.88 46.71 -41.75
#